data_AF-A0A7Y9KSZ1-F1
#
_entry.id   AF-A0A7Y9KSZ1-F1
#
_cell.length_a   1.000
_cell.length_b   1.000
_cell.length_c   1.000
_cell.angle_alpha   90.00
_cell.angle_beta   90.00
_cell.angle_gamma   90.00
#
_symmetry.space_group_name_H-M   'P 1'
#
loop_
_entity.id
_entity.type
_entity.pdbx_description
1 polymer ?
#
loop_
_entity_poly.entity_id
_entity_poly.type
_entity_poly.pdbx_seq_one_letter_code
_entity_poly.pdbx_strand_id
1 'polypeptide(L)' 'MPRQPPFHVWVDLTGRWSAPAPGVLLAWRRSDRRGWEAWVARVESYSTGSGVEVLMTQSWIAAALVRPADPPTGR' A
#
# COMPACT_ATOMS: atom_id res chain seq x y z
N MET A 1 -20.07 4.29 -6.50
CA MET A 1 -19.87 4.32 -5.03
C MET A 1 -18.37 4.33 -4.76
N PRO A 2 -17.84 5.12 -3.82
CA PRO A 2 -16.45 4.99 -3.41
C PRO A 2 -16.27 3.55 -2.91
N ARG A 3 -15.28 2.86 -3.48
CA ARG A 3 -15.03 1.45 -3.24
C ARG A 3 -14.73 1.29 -1.74
N GLN A 4 -15.42 0.38 -1.03
CA GLN A 4 -15.21 0.09 0.40
C GLN A 4 -14.08 -0.94 0.61
N PRO A 5 -13.01 -0.60 1.38
CA PRO A 5 -11.85 -1.48 1.60
C PRO A 5 -12.24 -2.91 2.04
N PRO A 6 -11.41 -3.94 1.78
CA PRO A 6 -10.01 -3.85 1.32
C PRO A 6 -9.81 -3.76 -0.21
N PHE A 7 -8.71 -3.12 -0.65
CA PHE A 7 -8.30 -3.05 -2.07
C PHE A 7 -6.83 -3.36 -2.29
N HIS A 8 -6.53 -4.09 -3.36
CA HIS A 8 -5.17 -4.15 -3.89
C HIS A 8 -4.74 -2.79 -4.45
N VAL A 9 -3.57 -2.36 -4.02
CA VAL A 9 -2.98 -1.08 -4.37
C VAL A 9 -1.49 -1.25 -4.61
N TRP A 10 -0.92 -0.33 -5.38
CA TRP A 10 0.50 -0.04 -5.33
C TRP A 10 0.74 0.98 -4.22
N VAL A 11 1.77 0.74 -3.40
CA VAL A 11 2.19 1.64 -2.33
C VAL A 11 3.68 1.92 -2.44
N ASP A 12 4.08 3.13 -2.07
CA ASP A 12 5.50 3.49 -1.95
C ASP A 12 5.76 4.11 -0.58
N LEU A 13 6.55 3.41 0.25
CA LEU A 13 6.88 3.85 1.61
C LEU A 13 8.14 4.74 1.66
N THR A 14 8.82 4.97 0.53
CA THR A 14 9.98 5.88 0.43
C THR A 14 9.57 7.35 0.40
N GLY A 15 8.29 7.61 0.11
CA GLY A 15 7.73 8.96 0.02
C GLY A 15 7.96 9.67 -1.32
N ARG A 16 8.64 9.01 -2.28
CA ARG A 16 8.98 9.60 -3.58
C ARG A 16 8.44 8.85 -4.79
N TRP A 17 7.70 7.76 -4.57
CA TRP A 17 7.23 6.90 -5.67
C TRP A 17 8.37 6.33 -6.54
N SER A 18 9.50 5.96 -5.92
CA SER A 18 10.67 5.38 -6.59
C SER A 18 10.77 3.86 -6.48
N ALA A 19 10.05 3.24 -5.54
CA ALA A 19 10.06 1.81 -5.28
C ALA A 19 8.63 1.33 -4.91
N PRO A 20 7.67 1.42 -5.85
CA PRO A 20 6.32 0.97 -5.61
C PRO A 20 6.28 -0.55 -5.42
N ALA A 21 5.39 -1.00 -4.55
CA ALA A 21 5.24 -2.41 -4.21
C ALA A 21 3.77 -2.74 -3.92
N PRO A 22 3.37 -4.02 -4.06
CA PRO A 22 1.99 -4.42 -3.83
C PRO A 22 1.62 -4.25 -2.35
N GLY A 23 0.40 -3.80 -2.11
CA GLY A 23 -0.17 -3.66 -0.78
C GLY A 23 -1.69 -3.78 -0.79
N VAL A 24 -2.27 -3.75 0.41
CA VAL A 24 -3.70 -3.74 0.65
C VAL A 24 -4.06 -2.47 1.38
N LEU A 25 -4.95 -1.67 0.80
CA LEU A 25 -5.58 -0.55 1.49
C LEU A 25 -6.72 -1.07 2.36
N LEU A 26 -6.71 -0.69 3.63
CA LEU A 26 -7.63 -1.21 4.65
C LEU A 26 -8.56 -0.14 5.22
N ALA A 27 -8.12 1.12 5.29
CA ALA A 27 -8.93 2.22 5.81
C ALA A 27 -8.46 3.58 5.27
N TRP A 28 -9.32 4.58 5.42
CA TRP A 28 -9.02 5.98 5.16
C TRP A 28 -9.23 6.81 6.42
N ARG A 29 -8.43 7.85 6.60
CA ARG A 29 -8.69 8.89 7.60
C ARG A 29 -8.30 10.27 7.07
N ARG A 30 -8.91 11.30 7.63
CA ARG A 30 -8.46 12.69 7.46
C ARG A 30 -7.55 13.06 8.63
N SER A 31 -6.37 13.57 8.32
CA SER A 31 -5.35 14.08 9.24
C SER A 31 -5.25 15.59 9.09
N ASP A 32 -5.23 16.31 10.21
CA ASP A 32 -5.23 17.78 10.22
C ASP A 32 -4.00 18.38 9.54
N ARG A 33 -2.85 17.68 9.60
CA ARG A 33 -1.57 18.17 9.04
C ARG A 33 -1.26 17.66 7.64
N ARG A 34 -1.74 16.46 7.29
CA ARG A 34 -1.32 15.72 6.09
C ARG A 34 -2.44 15.49 5.09
N GLY A 35 -3.66 15.90 5.42
CA GLY A 35 -4.81 15.68 4.58
C GLY A 35 -5.28 14.22 4.63
N TRP A 36 -5.57 13.60 3.49
CA TRP A 36 -6.05 12.22 3.46
C TRP A 36 -4.90 11.24 3.64
N GLU A 37 -5.10 10.27 4.53
CA GLU A 37 -4.16 9.18 4.78
C GLU A 37 -4.86 7.83 4.58
N ALA A 38 -4.10 6.87 4.06
CA ALA A 38 -4.51 5.49 3.89
C ALA A 38 -3.81 4.60 4.93
N TRP A 39 -4.56 3.70 5.58
CA TRP A 39 -3.97 2.59 6.31
C TRP A 39 -3.69 1.48 5.31
N VAL A 40 -2.42 1.16 5.12
CA VAL A 40 -1.99 0.14 4.17
C VAL A 40 -1.21 -0.96 4.87
N ALA A 41 -1.41 -2.18 4.40
CA ALA A 41 -0.56 -3.32 4.71
C ALA A 41 0.28 -3.68 3.47
N ARG A 42 1.59 -3.82 3.66
CA ARG A 42 2.54 -4.23 2.62
C ARG A 42 3.31 -5.45 3.11
N VAL A 43 3.51 -6.40 2.21
CA VAL A 43 4.30 -7.60 2.47
C VAL A 43 5.51 -7.59 1.56
N GLU A 44 6.68 -7.78 2.14
CA GLU A 44 7.95 -7.96 1.42
C GLU A 44 8.52 -9.34 1.78
N SER A 45 9.04 -10.04 0.79
CA SER A 45 9.82 -11.25 0.99
C SER A 45 11.27 -10.97 0.67
N TYR A 46 12.18 -11.44 1.52
CA TYR A 46 13.62 -11.32 1.30
C TYR A 46 14.30 -12.65 1.61
N SER A 47 15.41 -12.91 0.92
CA SER A 47 16.24 -14.08 1.22
C SER A 47 17.19 -13.78 2.38
N THR A 48 17.37 -14.75 3.26
CA THR A 48 18.34 -14.71 4.35
C THR A 48 19.64 -15.47 4.04
N GLY A 49 19.75 -16.04 2.83
CA GLY A 49 20.82 -16.97 2.47
C GLY A 49 20.59 -18.42 2.95
N SER A 50 19.73 -18.64 3.94
CA SER A 50 19.29 -19.97 4.41
C SER A 50 17.81 -20.26 4.18
N GLY A 51 17.06 -19.28 3.65
CA GLY A 51 15.63 -19.41 3.36
C GLY A 51 15.02 -18.10 2.85
N VAL A 52 13.68 -18.03 2.98
CA VAL A 52 12.88 -16.84 2.68
C VAL A 52 12.21 -16.40 3.97
N GLU A 53 12.36 -15.12 4.30
CA GLU A 53 11.61 -14.46 5.36
C GLU A 53 10.61 -13.46 4.79
N VAL A 54 9.67 -13.07 5.64
CA VAL A 54 8.58 -12.16 5.29
C VAL A 54 8.54 -11.02 6.30
N LEU A 55 8.59 -9.79 5.78
CA LEU A 55 8.33 -8.58 6.55
C LEU A 55 6.95 -8.03 6.18
N MET A 56 6.10 -7.85 7.19
CA MET A 56 4.83 -7.15 7.02
C MET A 56 4.91 -5.77 7.67
N THR A 57 4.68 -4.73 6.87
CA THR A 57 4.60 -3.35 7.35
C THR A 57 3.16 -2.87 7.27
N GLN A 58 2.68 -2.24 8.34
CA GLN A 58 1.37 -1.57 8.38
C GLN A 58 1.53 -0.13 8.85
N SER A 59 0.98 0.83 8.12
CA SER A 59 1.15 2.24 8.45
C SER A 59 0.08 3.14 7.82
N TRP A 60 -0.12 4.31 8.44
CA TRP A 60 -0.83 5.43 7.85
C TRP A 60 0.13 6.20 6.95
N ILE A 61 -0.17 6.25 5.65
CA ILE A 61 0.63 6.99 4.67
C ILE A 61 -0.21 8.03 3.96
N ALA A 62 0.44 9.07 3.43
CA ALA A 62 -0.24 10.08 2.62
C ALA A 62 -0.92 9.41 1.42
N ALA A 63 -2.15 9.81 1.10
CA ALA A 63 -2.92 9.24 0.00
C ALA A 63 -2.20 9.31 -1.36
N ALA A 64 -1.31 10.29 -1.57
CA ALA A 64 -0.49 10.43 -2.77
C ALA A 64 0.52 9.27 -2.97
N LEU A 65 0.79 8.50 -1.92
CA LEU A 65 1.66 7.32 -1.91
C LEU A 65 0.87 6.01 -2.09
N VAL A 66 -0.37 6.11 -2.55
CA VAL A 66 -1.22 4.97 -2.89
C VAL A 66 -1.74 5.15 -4.30
N ARG A 67 -1.63 4.10 -5.13
CA ARG A 67 -2.28 4.03 -6.44
C ARG A 67 -3.09 2.75 -6.55
N PRO A 68 -4.23 2.75 -7.26
CA PRO A 68 -4.92 1.51 -7.58
C PRO A 68 -3.97 0.52 -8.24
N ALA A 69 -4.01 -0.75 -7.83
CA ALA A 69 -3.53 -1.81 -8.71
C ALA A 69 -4.55 -1.92 -9.85
N ASP A 70 -4.10 -2.03 -11.10
CA ASP A 70 -4.98 -1.99 -12.27
C ASP A 70 -6.19 -2.95 -12.10
N PRO A 71 -7.39 -2.58 -12.58
CA PRO A 71 -8.50 -3.51 -12.61
C PRO A 71 -8.15 -4.70 -13.52
N PRO A 72 -8.68 -5.92 -13.26
CA PRO A 72 -8.55 -7.00 -14.22
C PRO A 72 -9.11 -6.51 -15.56
N THR A 73 -8.27 -6.49 -16.58
CA THR A 73 -8.67 -6.25 -17.96
C THR A 73 -9.72 -7.28 -18.30
N GLY A 74 -11.00 -6.87 -18.31
CA GLY A 74 -12.07 -7.67 -18.87
C GLY A 74 -11.83 -7.82 -20.36
N ARG A 75 -11.48 -9.03 -20.78
CA ARG A 75 -11.71 -9.55 -22.12
C ARG A 75 -12.51 -10.83 -21.98
#